data_AF-A0A1D6PTT5-F1
#
_entry.id   AF-A0A1D6PTT5-F1
#
_cell.length_a   1.000
_cell.length_b   1.000
_cell.length_c   1.000
_cell.angle_alpha   90.00
_cell.angle_beta   90.00
_cell.angle_gamma   90.00
#
_symmetry.space_group_name_H-M   'P 1'
#
loop_
_entity.id
_entity.type
_entity.pdbx_description
1 polymer ?
#
loop_
_entity_poly.entity_id
_entity_poly.type
_entity_poly.pdbx_seq_one_letter_code
_entity_poly.pdbx_strand_id
1 'polypeptide(L)'
;MPKQTPAKVVAENSQSARTDGKTKTTVLPDMRIRNIKDQLIKAKVYLGLGSIRASSQYLKDLRQRIREVQKVLGDASKDSDLPKNAHEKVKALEQMLIKGKQMQDDCSIIVKKLRAMLHSAEEQLHAHKKQTVFLTQLAAKTLPKGLHCLPLRLANEYFSLDPVRQQFPNQQNLINPKLYHYALFSDNILATAVVVNSTVLNAKHPSDHVIHIVTDKLNYAPMRMWFLSNPPGKATIEVQNIEEFTWLNDSYSPVLKHLGSQSMIDYYFGTNRANSDSNLKYRNPKYLSILNHLRFYLPEIYPKLDKMVFLDDDIVVKKDLAGLWSINMKGKVNGAVETCGESFHRYDRYLNFSNPIITKSFDPHACVWAFGMNVFDLAEWRRQNITEIYHSWQKLVRFSHPFHSGLFMSVHFFNMFMKK
;
A
#
# COMPACT_ATOMS: atom_id res chain seq x y z
N MET A 1 15.03 -11.12 34.30
CA MET A 1 14.01 -12.14 33.97
C MET A 1 13.02 -11.55 32.99
N PRO A 2 12.62 -12.30 31.96
CA PRO A 2 13.02 -12.06 30.56
C PRO A 2 12.00 -11.22 29.78
N LYS A 3 12.37 -10.16 29.04
CA LYS A 3 13.02 -10.14 27.70
C LYS A 3 12.29 -10.98 26.65
N GLN A 4 11.26 -10.42 26.02
CA GLN A 4 10.73 -10.90 24.74
C GLN A 4 11.60 -10.34 23.60
N THR A 5 12.26 -11.24 22.90
CA THR A 5 13.05 -10.97 21.68
C THR A 5 12.20 -11.35 20.46
N PRO A 6 12.27 -10.64 19.33
CA PRO A 6 11.41 -10.90 18.17
C PRO A 6 11.84 -12.17 17.43
N ALA A 7 10.86 -12.85 16.85
CA ALA A 7 11.03 -14.03 16.02
C ALA A 7 12.03 -13.79 14.87
N LYS A 8 13.11 -14.57 14.85
CA LYS A 8 14.02 -14.67 13.71
C LYS A 8 13.30 -15.34 12.54
N VAL A 9 13.24 -14.63 11.43
CA VAL A 9 13.02 -15.19 10.09
C VAL A 9 14.19 -16.12 9.80
N VAL A 10 13.92 -17.42 9.63
CA VAL A 10 14.94 -18.40 9.21
C VAL A 10 14.97 -18.40 7.69
N ALA A 11 16.14 -18.04 7.16
CA ALA A 11 16.49 -18.11 5.75
C ALA A 11 16.46 -19.57 5.26
N GLU A 12 15.89 -19.77 4.06
CA GLU A 12 16.03 -21.02 3.30
C GLU A 12 17.49 -21.16 2.87
N ASN A 13 18.21 -22.12 3.47
CA ASN A 13 19.51 -22.56 2.99
C ASN A 13 19.32 -23.82 2.14
N SER A 14 19.58 -23.65 0.86
CA SER A 14 19.85 -24.69 -0.12
C SER A 14 21.08 -25.51 0.32
N GLN A 15 20.93 -26.82 0.49
CA GLN A 15 22.06 -27.73 0.50
C GLN A 15 21.70 -29.13 -0.01
N SER A 16 22.66 -29.65 -0.76
CA SER A 16 22.64 -30.76 -1.71
C SER A 16 22.13 -32.11 -1.19
N ALA A 17 21.42 -32.81 -2.07
CA ALA A 17 21.10 -34.23 -1.94
C ALA A 17 22.38 -35.08 -1.83
N ARG A 18 22.43 -35.91 -0.78
CA ARG A 18 23.17 -37.18 -0.79
C ARG A 18 22.19 -38.28 -0.42
N THR A 19 21.96 -39.15 -1.40
CA THR A 19 21.17 -40.38 -1.31
C THR A 19 21.84 -41.38 -0.40
N ASP A 20 21.15 -41.80 0.66
CA ASP A 20 21.42 -43.10 1.29
C ASP A 20 20.08 -43.80 1.57
N GLY A 21 19.99 -45.02 1.03
CA GLY A 21 18.79 -45.83 1.00
C GLY A 21 18.39 -46.33 2.38
N LYS A 22 17.30 -45.78 2.91
CA LYS A 22 16.38 -46.43 3.84
C LYS A 22 15.03 -45.72 3.69
N THR A 23 14.03 -46.44 3.20
CA THR A 23 12.65 -45.99 3.04
C THR A 23 12.07 -45.62 4.41
N LYS A 24 12.32 -44.41 4.88
CA LYS A 24 11.56 -43.80 5.97
C LYS A 24 10.20 -43.45 5.40
N THR A 25 9.18 -44.20 5.75
CA THR A 25 7.78 -43.82 5.54
C THR A 25 7.57 -42.50 6.26
N THR A 26 7.61 -41.39 5.50
CA THR A 26 7.34 -40.05 6.03
C THR A 26 5.88 -40.05 6.48
N VAL A 27 5.64 -40.21 7.78
CA VAL A 27 4.30 -40.05 8.36
C VAL A 27 3.93 -38.59 8.12
N LEU A 28 3.04 -38.35 7.16
CA LEU A 28 2.51 -37.02 6.88
C LEU A 28 1.94 -36.45 8.19
N PRO A 29 2.26 -35.21 8.57
CA PRO A 29 1.64 -34.59 9.73
C PRO A 29 0.11 -34.55 9.57
N ASP A 30 -0.61 -34.89 10.64
CA ASP A 30 -2.06 -34.70 10.78
C ASP A 30 -2.94 -35.55 9.84
N MET A 31 -2.53 -36.81 9.59
CA MET A 31 -3.30 -37.74 8.76
C MET A 31 -4.71 -38.00 9.30
N ARG A 32 -4.91 -38.05 10.63
CA ARG A 32 -6.23 -38.34 11.20
C ARG A 32 -7.19 -37.18 10.93
N ILE A 33 -6.77 -35.94 11.13
CA ILE A 33 -7.59 -34.75 10.80
C ILE A 33 -7.96 -34.71 9.33
N ARG A 34 -7.01 -34.99 8.42
CA ARG A 34 -7.31 -35.01 6.97
C ARG A 34 -8.37 -36.05 6.64
N ASN A 35 -8.23 -37.27 7.17
CA ASN A 35 -9.23 -38.32 6.97
C ASN A 35 -10.61 -37.89 7.51
N ILE A 36 -10.68 -37.26 8.69
CA ILE A 36 -11.95 -36.76 9.24
C ILE A 36 -12.59 -35.71 8.31
N LYS A 37 -11.79 -34.79 7.77
CA LYS A 37 -12.26 -33.78 6.81
C LYS A 37 -12.77 -34.43 5.52
N ASP A 38 -12.08 -35.43 5.00
CA ASP A 38 -12.49 -36.16 3.80
C ASP A 38 -13.81 -36.92 4.01
N GLN A 39 -13.98 -37.59 5.15
CA GLN A 39 -15.23 -38.28 5.50
C GLN A 39 -16.40 -37.27 5.62
N LEU A 40 -16.16 -36.08 6.18
CA LEU A 40 -17.15 -35.01 6.24
C LEU A 40 -17.52 -34.47 4.84
N ILE A 41 -16.55 -34.31 3.94
CA ILE A 41 -16.80 -33.92 2.55
C ILE A 41 -17.66 -34.98 1.87
N LYS A 42 -17.27 -36.25 1.98
CA LYS A 42 -18.01 -37.39 1.43
C LYS A 42 -19.44 -37.44 1.97
N ALA A 43 -19.63 -37.21 3.27
CA ALA A 43 -20.96 -37.13 3.88
C ALA A 43 -21.83 -35.98 3.34
N LYS A 44 -21.23 -34.80 3.13
CA LYS A 44 -21.91 -33.66 2.49
C LYS A 44 -22.31 -33.94 1.03
N VAL A 45 -21.51 -34.71 0.30
CA VAL A 45 -21.87 -35.17 -1.05
C VAL A 45 -23.14 -36.00 -0.99
N TYR A 46 -23.18 -37.04 -0.15
CA TYR A 46 -24.36 -37.92 0.01
C TYR A 46 -25.62 -37.14 0.41
N LEU A 47 -25.54 -36.14 1.30
CA LEU A 47 -26.69 -35.28 1.65
C LEU A 47 -27.31 -34.55 0.45
N GLY A 48 -26.51 -34.30 -0.58
CA GLY A 48 -26.93 -33.60 -1.79
C GLY A 48 -27.44 -34.50 -2.91
N LEU A 49 -27.46 -35.82 -2.74
CA LEU A 49 -27.90 -36.78 -3.75
C LEU A 49 -29.41 -37.06 -3.64
N GLY A 50 -30.09 -37.18 -4.77
CA GLY A 50 -31.55 -37.37 -4.83
C GLY A 50 -32.03 -38.67 -4.18
N SER A 51 -31.36 -39.78 -4.46
CA SER A 51 -31.64 -41.12 -3.88
C SER A 51 -31.50 -41.15 -2.36
N ILE A 52 -30.53 -40.41 -1.81
CA ILE A 52 -30.34 -40.25 -0.37
C ILE A 52 -31.45 -39.37 0.23
N ARG A 53 -31.86 -38.31 -0.47
CA ARG A 53 -32.95 -37.42 -0.03
C ARG A 53 -34.31 -38.13 0.02
N ALA A 54 -34.51 -39.17 -0.77
CA ALA A 54 -35.73 -39.98 -0.75
C ALA A 54 -35.90 -40.77 0.57
N SER A 55 -34.81 -41.08 1.29
CA SER A 55 -34.88 -41.74 2.60
C SER A 55 -34.76 -40.74 3.75
N SER A 56 -35.92 -40.35 4.30
CA SER A 56 -36.02 -39.37 5.39
C SER A 56 -35.26 -39.79 6.66
N GLN A 57 -35.31 -41.08 7.02
CA GLN A 57 -34.65 -41.61 8.22
C GLN A 57 -33.12 -41.60 8.06
N TYR A 58 -32.60 -42.12 6.95
CA TYR A 58 -31.15 -42.12 6.68
C TYR A 58 -30.59 -40.69 6.65
N LEU A 59 -31.32 -39.76 6.04
CA LEU A 59 -30.89 -38.36 5.95
C LEU A 59 -30.87 -37.65 7.32
N LYS A 60 -31.80 -37.96 8.23
CA LYS A 60 -31.76 -37.46 9.62
C LYS A 60 -30.54 -38.00 10.36
N ASP A 61 -30.30 -39.31 10.25
CA ASP A 61 -29.18 -39.98 10.92
C ASP A 61 -27.83 -39.49 10.38
N LEU A 62 -27.69 -39.32 9.07
CA LEU A 62 -26.48 -38.79 8.44
C LEU A 62 -26.20 -37.36 8.89
N ARG A 63 -27.22 -36.48 8.95
CA ARG A 63 -27.08 -35.12 9.49
C ARG A 63 -26.68 -35.11 10.96
N GLN A 64 -27.18 -36.06 11.75
CA GLN A 64 -26.81 -36.19 13.16
C GLN A 64 -25.33 -36.61 13.30
N ARG A 65 -24.89 -37.62 12.55
CA ARG A 65 -23.48 -38.05 12.56
C ARG A 65 -22.52 -36.97 12.07
N ILE A 66 -22.89 -36.22 11.03
CA ILE A 66 -22.10 -35.06 10.57
C ILE A 66 -21.94 -34.03 11.69
N ARG A 67 -23.02 -33.67 12.39
CA ARG A 67 -22.96 -32.71 13.52
C ARG A 67 -22.07 -33.20 14.66
N GLU A 68 -22.14 -34.48 15.01
CA GLU A 68 -21.29 -35.08 16.04
C GLU A 68 -19.81 -35.01 15.66
N VAL A 69 -19.46 -35.36 14.41
CA VAL A 69 -18.07 -35.31 13.93
C VAL A 69 -17.58 -33.87 13.77
N GLN A 70 -18.42 -32.93 13.32
CA GLN A 70 -18.06 -31.50 13.26
C GLN A 70 -17.79 -30.91 14.65
N LYS A 71 -18.60 -31.25 15.66
CA LYS A 71 -18.40 -30.81 17.05
C LYS A 71 -17.10 -31.34 17.64
N VAL A 72 -16.75 -32.58 17.32
CA VAL A 72 -15.49 -33.22 17.73
C VAL A 72 -14.29 -32.61 17.01
N LEU A 73 -14.43 -32.28 15.73
CA LEU A 73 -13.36 -31.67 14.94
C LEU A 73 -13.07 -30.25 15.41
N GLY A 74 -14.09 -29.45 15.74
CA GLY A 74 -13.94 -28.09 16.28
C GLY A 74 -12.93 -27.26 15.48
N ASP A 75 -12.01 -26.62 16.21
CA ASP A 75 -10.87 -25.86 15.66
C ASP A 75 -9.56 -26.67 15.65
N ALA A 76 -9.64 -28.01 15.77
CA ALA A 76 -8.47 -28.88 15.80
C ALA A 76 -7.63 -28.71 14.51
N SER A 77 -6.35 -28.44 14.71
CA SER A 77 -5.39 -28.21 13.62
C SER A 77 -4.38 -29.34 13.51
N LYS A 78 -4.12 -30.05 14.62
CA LYS A 78 -3.21 -31.19 14.71
C LYS A 78 -3.88 -32.43 15.30
N ASP A 79 -3.38 -33.62 14.97
CA ASP A 79 -3.94 -34.88 15.47
C ASP A 79 -3.95 -34.96 17.02
N SER A 80 -3.03 -34.26 17.69
CA SER A 80 -2.98 -34.13 19.15
C SER A 80 -4.16 -33.36 19.76
N ASP A 81 -4.82 -32.52 18.97
CA ASP A 81 -5.91 -31.65 19.41
C ASP A 81 -7.25 -32.41 19.46
N LEU A 82 -7.30 -33.62 18.89
CA LEU A 82 -8.51 -34.42 18.81
C LEU A 82 -8.86 -35.06 20.17
N PRO A 83 -10.14 -34.99 20.59
CA PRO A 83 -10.57 -35.64 21.83
C PRO A 83 -10.56 -37.17 21.68
N LYS A 84 -10.41 -37.88 22.81
CA LYS A 84 -10.31 -39.35 22.83
C LYS A 84 -11.50 -40.07 22.18
N ASN A 85 -12.69 -39.49 22.25
CA ASN A 85 -13.91 -40.03 21.65
C ASN A 85 -14.05 -39.72 20.13
N ALA A 86 -13.09 -39.02 19.52
CA ALA A 86 -13.16 -38.67 18.11
C ALA A 86 -13.23 -39.90 17.19
N HIS A 87 -12.46 -40.94 17.52
CA HIS A 87 -12.40 -42.16 16.73
C HIS A 87 -13.77 -42.85 16.65
N GLU A 88 -14.49 -42.95 17.77
CA GLU A 88 -15.81 -43.57 17.82
C GLU A 88 -16.84 -42.81 16.98
N LYS A 89 -16.82 -41.48 17.04
CA LYS A 89 -17.74 -40.63 16.27
C LYS A 89 -17.47 -40.70 14.78
N VAL A 90 -16.20 -40.74 14.38
CA VAL A 90 -15.80 -40.89 12.97
C VAL A 90 -16.16 -42.27 12.44
N LYS A 91 -15.95 -43.33 13.23
CA LYS A 91 -16.35 -44.70 12.87
C LYS A 91 -17.86 -44.83 12.68
N ALA A 92 -18.65 -44.17 13.52
CA ALA A 92 -20.11 -44.13 13.35
C ALA A 92 -20.56 -43.39 12.08
N LEU A 93 -19.84 -42.33 11.67
CA LEU A 93 -20.08 -41.66 10.39
C LEU A 93 -19.69 -42.57 9.20
N GLU A 94 -18.57 -43.26 9.29
CA GLU A 94 -18.10 -44.19 8.25
C GLU A 94 -19.10 -45.32 7.98
N GLN A 95 -19.68 -45.90 9.03
CA GLN A 95 -20.75 -46.89 8.90
C GLN A 95 -21.97 -46.35 8.15
N MET A 96 -22.34 -45.08 8.38
CA MET A 96 -23.42 -44.44 7.63
C MET A 96 -23.03 -44.25 6.16
N LEU A 97 -21.80 -43.85 5.87
CA LEU A 97 -21.32 -43.66 4.50
C LEU A 97 -21.30 -44.96 3.68
N ILE A 98 -20.99 -46.09 4.32
CA ILE A 98 -21.09 -47.41 3.68
C ILE A 98 -22.53 -47.71 3.28
N LYS A 99 -23.51 -47.46 4.15
CA LYS A 99 -24.94 -47.59 3.83
C LYS A 99 -25.35 -46.63 2.70
N GLY A 100 -24.87 -45.39 2.73
CA GLY A 100 -25.11 -44.41 1.67
C GLY A 100 -24.58 -44.85 0.31
N LYS A 101 -23.42 -45.51 0.28
CA LYS A 101 -22.86 -46.09 -0.96
C LYS A 101 -23.79 -47.16 -1.54
N GLN A 102 -24.35 -48.03 -0.70
CA GLN A 102 -25.30 -49.06 -1.16
C GLN A 102 -26.57 -48.46 -1.78
N MET A 103 -27.00 -47.29 -1.31
CA MET A 103 -28.17 -46.58 -1.84
C MET A 103 -27.89 -45.80 -3.13
N GLN A 104 -26.62 -45.44 -3.38
CA GLN A 104 -26.20 -44.66 -4.53
C GLN A 104 -24.74 -44.98 -4.90
N ASP A 105 -24.57 -45.95 -5.80
CA ASP A 105 -23.25 -46.41 -6.25
C ASP A 105 -22.83 -45.83 -7.62
N ASP A 106 -23.70 -45.05 -8.27
CA ASP A 106 -23.36 -44.37 -9.52
C ASP A 106 -22.32 -43.27 -9.28
N CYS A 107 -21.08 -43.60 -9.63
CA CYS A 107 -19.92 -42.71 -9.57
C CYS A 107 -20.11 -41.43 -10.40
N SER A 108 -20.84 -41.46 -11.51
CA SER A 108 -21.08 -40.30 -12.36
C SER A 108 -21.85 -39.21 -11.61
N ILE A 109 -22.89 -39.60 -10.87
CA ILE A 109 -23.70 -38.69 -10.05
C ILE A 109 -22.86 -38.11 -8.89
N ILE A 110 -22.03 -38.94 -8.25
CA ILE A 110 -21.12 -38.51 -7.18
C ILE A 110 -20.09 -37.49 -7.70
N VAL A 111 -19.45 -37.78 -8.84
CA VAL A 111 -18.46 -36.88 -9.46
C VAL A 111 -19.09 -35.55 -9.88
N LYS A 112 -20.28 -35.57 -10.50
CA LYS A 112 -21.03 -34.35 -10.84
C LYS A 112 -21.32 -33.51 -9.60
N LYS A 113 -21.74 -34.15 -8.50
CA LYS A 113 -22.01 -33.45 -7.24
C LYS A 113 -20.76 -32.85 -6.61
N LEU A 114 -19.65 -33.60 -6.58
CA LEU A 114 -18.36 -33.12 -6.10
C LEU A 114 -17.88 -31.92 -6.91
N ARG A 115 -17.99 -31.97 -8.24
CA ARG A 115 -17.62 -30.84 -9.11
C ARG A 115 -18.45 -29.59 -8.84
N ALA A 116 -19.76 -29.74 -8.64
CA ALA A 116 -20.63 -28.61 -8.27
C ALA A 116 -20.28 -28.03 -6.89
N MET A 117 -19.94 -28.88 -5.92
CA MET A 117 -19.49 -28.43 -4.60
C MET A 117 -18.14 -27.73 -4.66
N LEU A 118 -17.20 -28.22 -5.49
CA LEU A 118 -15.90 -27.58 -5.71
C LEU A 118 -16.10 -26.19 -6.31
N HIS A 119 -16.89 -26.08 -7.39
CA HIS A 119 -17.15 -24.81 -8.03
C HIS A 119 -17.79 -23.78 -7.08
N SER A 120 -18.78 -24.22 -6.29
CA SER A 120 -19.41 -23.35 -5.28
C SER A 120 -18.43 -22.91 -4.18
N ALA A 121 -17.52 -23.79 -3.76
CA ALA A 121 -16.49 -23.45 -2.78
C ALA A 121 -15.46 -22.47 -3.35
N GLU A 122 -15.09 -22.60 -4.63
CA GLU A 122 -14.24 -21.65 -5.35
C GLU A 122 -14.90 -20.28 -5.44
N GLU A 123 -16.18 -20.20 -5.80
CA GLU A 123 -16.94 -18.94 -5.83
C GLU A 123 -17.01 -18.27 -4.45
N GLN A 124 -17.28 -19.04 -3.39
CA GLN A 124 -17.27 -18.54 -2.00
C GLN A 124 -15.88 -18.03 -1.60
N LEU A 125 -14.82 -18.76 -1.95
CA LEU A 125 -13.44 -18.32 -1.69
C LEU A 125 -13.14 -17.01 -2.41
N HIS A 126 -13.57 -16.87 -3.67
CA HIS A 126 -13.42 -15.62 -4.41
C HIS A 126 -14.20 -14.46 -3.77
N ALA A 127 -15.43 -14.70 -3.32
CA ALA A 127 -16.24 -13.69 -2.62
C ALA A 127 -15.58 -13.26 -1.29
N HIS A 128 -15.12 -14.20 -0.48
CA HIS A 128 -14.42 -13.90 0.78
C HIS A 128 -13.09 -13.19 0.54
N LYS A 129 -12.30 -13.59 -0.48
CA LYS A 129 -11.08 -12.87 -0.86
C LYS A 129 -11.38 -11.40 -1.20
N LYS A 130 -12.43 -11.13 -1.98
CA LYS A 130 -12.86 -9.75 -2.29
C LYS A 130 -13.24 -8.98 -1.04
N GLN A 131 -14.02 -9.57 -0.15
CA GLN A 131 -14.45 -8.95 1.11
C GLN A 131 -13.25 -8.65 2.03
N THR A 132 -12.32 -9.59 2.19
CA THR A 132 -11.10 -9.41 2.99
C THR A 132 -10.26 -8.27 2.46
N VAL A 133 -10.06 -8.19 1.14
CA VAL A 133 -9.32 -7.09 0.51
C VAL A 133 -9.99 -5.75 0.81
N PHE A 134 -11.32 -5.67 0.64
CA PHE A 134 -12.09 -4.46 0.93
C PHE A 134 -11.97 -4.02 2.41
N LEU A 135 -12.20 -4.94 3.35
CA LEU A 135 -12.14 -4.64 4.78
C LEU A 135 -10.73 -4.25 5.23
N THR A 136 -9.69 -4.90 4.69
CA THR A 136 -8.29 -4.55 4.95
C THR A 136 -8.00 -3.13 4.48
N GLN A 137 -8.48 -2.75 3.29
CA GLN A 137 -8.33 -1.39 2.78
C GLN A 137 -9.10 -0.36 3.62
N LEU A 138 -10.32 -0.70 4.04
CA LEU A 138 -11.12 0.19 4.89
C LEU A 138 -10.40 0.43 6.22
N ALA A 139 -10.00 -0.64 6.91
CA ALA A 139 -9.29 -0.56 8.19
C ALA A 139 -7.99 0.25 8.08
N ALA A 140 -7.22 0.06 6.99
CA ALA A 140 -6.00 0.82 6.74
C ALA A 140 -6.22 2.32 6.45
N LYS A 141 -7.43 2.72 6.04
CA LYS A 141 -7.76 4.11 5.65
C LYS A 141 -8.59 4.84 6.71
N THR A 142 -9.34 4.12 7.53
CA THR A 142 -10.17 4.71 8.58
C THR A 142 -9.32 5.32 9.68
N LEU A 143 -9.53 6.61 9.95
CA LEU A 143 -8.97 7.29 11.11
C LEU A 143 -9.89 7.12 12.33
N PRO A 144 -9.34 6.94 13.54
CA PRO A 144 -10.13 7.04 14.76
C PRO A 144 -10.90 8.36 14.81
N LYS A 145 -12.13 8.35 15.34
CA LYS A 145 -13.01 9.54 15.38
C LYS A 145 -12.32 10.77 15.98
N GLY A 146 -11.53 10.59 17.03
CA GLY A 146 -10.77 11.69 17.65
C GLY A 146 -9.79 12.36 16.69
N LEU A 147 -9.08 11.59 15.86
CA LEU A 147 -8.17 12.13 14.85
C LEU A 147 -8.92 12.79 13.68
N HIS A 148 -10.13 12.31 13.38
CA HIS A 148 -10.98 12.92 12.35
C HIS A 148 -11.49 14.32 12.76
N CYS A 149 -11.76 14.55 14.05
CA CYS A 149 -12.21 15.86 14.55
C CYS A 149 -11.07 16.87 14.74
N LEU A 150 -9.81 16.44 14.78
CA LEU A 150 -8.67 17.31 15.03
C LEU A 150 -8.55 18.45 13.99
N PRO A 151 -8.59 18.20 12.67
CA PRO A 151 -8.55 19.27 11.67
C PRO A 151 -9.71 20.28 11.83
N LEU A 152 -10.91 19.80 12.14
CA LEU A 152 -12.07 20.69 12.34
C LEU A 152 -11.88 21.63 13.53
N ARG A 153 -11.36 21.10 14.64
CA ARG A 153 -11.06 21.89 15.83
C ARG A 153 -9.97 22.91 15.56
N LEU A 154 -8.86 22.49 14.94
CA LEU A 154 -7.75 23.37 14.59
C LEU A 154 -8.17 24.47 13.61
N ALA A 155 -9.02 24.16 12.64
CA ALA A 155 -9.56 25.15 11.71
C ALA A 155 -10.42 26.19 12.46
N ASN A 156 -11.29 25.75 13.37
CA ASN A 156 -12.09 26.66 14.19
C ASN A 156 -11.21 27.56 15.07
N GLU A 157 -10.18 27.01 15.69
CA GLU A 157 -9.19 27.78 16.47
C GLU A 157 -8.45 28.80 15.58
N TYR A 158 -8.03 28.41 14.37
CA TYR A 158 -7.35 29.30 13.41
C TYR A 158 -8.18 30.53 13.06
N PHE A 159 -9.43 30.33 12.64
CA PHE A 159 -10.30 31.43 12.23
C PHE A 159 -10.80 32.28 13.40
N SER A 160 -10.64 31.80 14.64
CA SER A 160 -10.92 32.56 15.85
C SER A 160 -9.74 33.42 16.31
N LEU A 161 -8.54 33.25 15.75
CA LEU A 161 -7.36 34.04 16.10
C LEU A 161 -7.37 35.42 15.42
N ASP A 162 -6.85 36.42 16.12
CA ASP A 162 -6.52 37.72 15.54
C ASP A 162 -5.55 37.56 14.34
N PRO A 163 -5.74 38.28 13.23
CA PRO A 163 -4.90 38.15 12.02
C PRO A 163 -3.39 38.32 12.28
N VAL A 164 -3.00 39.14 13.26
CA VAL A 164 -1.59 39.33 13.65
C VAL A 164 -1.00 38.03 14.22
N ARG A 165 -1.80 37.26 14.96
CA ARG A 165 -1.38 35.99 15.58
C ARG A 165 -1.39 34.82 14.61
N GLN A 166 -1.93 35.00 13.41
CA GLN A 166 -1.91 33.99 12.35
C GLN A 166 -0.56 33.96 11.59
N GLN A 167 0.30 34.96 11.80
CA GLN A 167 1.58 35.08 11.10
C GLN A 167 2.69 34.30 11.79
N PHE A 168 3.46 33.54 11.01
CA PHE A 168 4.68 32.90 11.49
C PHE A 168 5.82 33.93 11.63
N PRO A 169 6.71 33.76 12.63
CA PRO A 169 7.90 34.60 12.77
C PRO A 169 8.95 34.27 11.70
N ASN A 170 9.99 35.12 11.61
CA ASN A 170 11.20 34.89 10.80
C ASN A 170 10.97 34.72 9.29
N GLN A 171 10.00 35.44 8.72
CA GLN A 171 9.67 35.36 7.29
C GLN A 171 10.83 35.74 6.36
N GLN A 172 11.79 36.55 6.84
CA GLN A 172 13.01 36.89 6.11
C GLN A 172 13.89 35.68 5.79
N ASN A 173 13.78 34.59 6.56
CA ASN A 173 14.57 33.37 6.35
C ASN A 173 14.06 32.54 5.17
N LEU A 174 12.81 32.74 4.73
CA LEU A 174 12.13 31.89 3.74
C LEU A 174 12.82 31.87 2.38
N ILE A 175 13.60 32.90 2.06
CA ILE A 175 14.30 33.02 0.77
C ILE A 175 15.82 33.12 0.93
N ASN A 176 16.35 32.91 2.14
CA ASN A 176 17.78 33.09 2.41
C ASN A 176 18.57 31.83 1.99
N PRO A 177 19.33 31.85 0.88
CA PRO A 177 19.96 30.65 0.33
C PRO A 177 21.08 30.08 1.22
N LYS A 178 21.47 30.78 2.29
CA LYS A 178 22.46 30.31 3.27
C LYS A 178 21.88 29.33 4.30
N LEU A 179 20.56 29.17 4.36
CA LEU A 179 19.87 28.30 5.31
C LEU A 179 19.57 26.92 4.71
N TYR A 180 19.20 25.97 5.56
CA TYR A 180 18.83 24.62 5.18
C TYR A 180 17.31 24.54 4.92
N HIS A 181 16.93 24.57 3.65
CA HIS A 181 15.54 24.53 3.21
C HIS A 181 15.01 23.10 3.02
N TYR A 182 13.83 22.82 3.56
CA TYR A 182 13.14 21.55 3.43
C TYR A 182 11.78 21.76 2.77
N ALA A 183 11.42 20.94 1.78
CA ALA A 183 10.08 20.89 1.21
C ALA A 183 9.34 19.65 1.70
N LEU A 184 8.09 19.84 2.16
CA LEU A 184 7.22 18.80 2.68
C LEU A 184 5.78 19.04 2.19
N PHE A 185 5.23 18.13 1.39
CA PHE A 185 3.91 18.29 0.78
C PHE A 185 2.94 17.25 1.33
N SER A 186 1.89 17.68 2.03
CA SER A 186 1.00 16.75 2.73
C SER A 186 -0.37 17.37 3.08
N ASP A 187 -1.38 16.52 3.09
CA ASP A 187 -2.73 16.78 3.62
C ASP A 187 -2.90 16.27 5.07
N ASN A 188 -1.85 15.70 5.65
CA ASN A 188 -1.88 15.03 6.94
C ASN A 188 -1.08 15.80 7.99
N ILE A 189 -1.81 16.50 8.86
CA ILE A 189 -1.26 17.36 9.91
C ILE A 189 -0.33 16.60 10.86
N LEU A 190 -0.72 15.38 11.29
CA LEU A 190 0.04 14.61 12.27
C LEU A 190 1.30 14.02 11.68
N ALA A 191 1.22 13.51 10.45
CA ALA A 191 2.38 13.01 9.72
C ALA A 191 3.40 14.15 9.52
N THR A 192 2.92 15.29 9.02
CA THR A 192 3.72 16.51 8.85
C THR A 192 4.38 16.92 10.17
N ALA A 193 3.62 16.97 11.27
CA ALA A 193 4.14 17.32 12.59
C ALA A 193 5.27 16.38 13.05
N VAL A 194 5.16 15.08 12.80
CA VAL A 194 6.20 14.10 13.13
C VAL A 194 7.47 14.35 12.31
N VAL A 195 7.34 14.57 10.99
CA VAL A 195 8.50 14.86 10.13
C VAL A 195 9.21 16.13 10.58
N VAL A 196 8.46 17.22 10.77
CA VAL A 196 9.03 18.52 11.21
C VAL A 196 9.69 18.40 12.58
N ASN A 197 8.98 17.85 13.58
CA ASN A 197 9.53 17.73 14.92
C ASN A 197 10.76 16.82 14.94
N SER A 198 10.72 15.67 14.26
CA SER A 198 11.87 14.78 14.21
C SER A 198 13.07 15.41 13.49
N THR A 199 12.84 16.21 12.44
CA THR A 199 13.90 16.95 11.73
C THR A 199 14.56 17.98 12.63
N VAL A 200 13.75 18.82 13.28
CA VAL A 200 14.24 19.90 14.14
C VAL A 200 14.89 19.37 15.42
N LEU A 201 14.30 18.36 16.07
CA LEU A 201 14.83 17.78 17.32
C LEU A 201 16.22 17.17 17.13
N ASN A 202 16.53 16.69 15.92
CA ASN A 202 17.82 16.09 15.60
C ASN A 202 18.80 17.08 14.95
N ALA A 203 18.39 18.32 14.68
CA ALA A 203 19.25 19.36 14.11
C ALA A 203 20.22 19.93 15.15
N LYS A 204 21.48 20.12 14.78
CA LYS A 204 22.48 20.73 15.68
C LYS A 204 22.25 22.23 15.88
N HIS A 205 21.82 22.92 14.83
CA HIS A 205 21.52 24.36 14.84
C HIS A 205 20.11 24.61 14.33
N PRO A 206 19.05 24.37 15.13
CA PRO A 206 17.67 24.45 14.66
C PRO A 206 17.26 25.79 14.02
N SER A 207 17.91 26.90 14.39
CA SER A 207 17.68 28.23 13.80
C SER A 207 18.02 28.33 12.32
N ASP A 208 18.86 27.42 11.83
CA ASP A 208 19.37 27.46 10.46
C ASP A 208 18.48 26.64 9.50
N HIS A 209 17.42 26.03 10.01
CA HIS A 209 16.52 25.16 9.27
C HIS A 209 15.22 25.90 8.95
N VAL A 210 14.80 25.79 7.68
CA VAL A 210 13.58 26.38 7.15
C VAL A 210 12.72 25.27 6.57
N ILE A 211 11.55 25.02 7.14
CA ILE A 211 10.62 24.01 6.65
C ILE A 211 9.50 24.69 5.89
N HIS A 212 9.38 24.37 4.61
CA HIS A 212 8.27 24.78 3.77
C HIS A 212 7.28 23.64 3.60
N ILE A 213 6.04 23.89 4.03
CA ILE A 213 4.94 22.95 3.93
C ILE A 213 3.98 23.46 2.87
N VAL A 214 3.61 22.60 1.92
CA VAL A 214 2.51 22.89 0.99
C VAL A 214 1.39 21.90 1.24
N THR A 215 0.18 22.43 1.38
CA THR A 215 -1.02 21.64 1.66
C THR A 215 -2.20 22.14 0.82
N ASP A 216 -3.29 21.39 0.85
CA ASP A 216 -4.53 21.77 0.16
C ASP A 216 -5.34 22.81 0.94
N LYS A 217 -6.37 23.36 0.29
CA LYS A 217 -7.25 24.37 0.87
C LYS A 217 -7.93 23.93 2.18
N LEU A 218 -8.31 22.65 2.28
CA LEU A 218 -9.05 22.13 3.42
C LEU A 218 -8.14 21.99 4.65
N ASN A 219 -6.88 21.66 4.40
CA ASN A 219 -5.89 21.41 5.44
C ASN A 219 -5.03 22.65 5.77
N TYR A 220 -5.09 23.71 4.96
CA TYR A 220 -4.32 24.93 5.17
C TYR A 220 -4.49 25.57 6.55
N ALA A 221 -5.71 25.96 6.91
CA ALA A 221 -6.01 26.56 8.21
C ALA A 221 -5.61 25.67 9.40
N PRO A 222 -6.00 24.38 9.45
CA PRO A 222 -5.64 23.54 10.58
C PRO A 222 -4.14 23.19 10.63
N MET A 223 -3.46 23.06 9.49
CA MET A 223 -2.01 22.89 9.43
C MET A 223 -1.28 24.11 10.00
N ARG A 224 -1.70 25.32 9.61
CA ARG A 224 -1.18 26.56 10.19
C ARG A 224 -1.39 26.62 11.69
N MET A 225 -2.61 26.37 12.14
CA MET A 225 -2.94 26.39 13.56
C MET A 225 -2.09 25.42 14.38
N TRP A 226 -1.85 24.21 13.86
CA TRP A 226 -1.00 23.23 14.53
C TRP A 226 0.37 23.81 14.84
N PHE A 227 1.05 24.41 13.86
CA PHE A 227 2.40 24.95 14.03
C PHE A 227 2.43 26.31 14.73
N LEU A 228 1.34 27.07 14.73
CA LEU A 228 1.20 28.27 15.56
C LEU A 228 1.09 27.88 17.05
N SER A 229 0.30 26.86 17.38
CA SER A 229 0.17 26.34 18.74
C SER A 229 1.37 25.49 19.19
N ASN A 230 2.08 24.87 18.25
CA ASN A 230 3.21 23.98 18.51
C ASN A 230 4.42 24.37 17.65
N PRO A 231 5.09 25.51 17.95
CA PRO A 231 6.26 25.94 17.18
C PRO A 231 7.38 24.89 17.23
N PRO A 232 8.00 24.54 16.08
CA PRO A 232 9.05 23.53 16.04
C PRO A 232 10.40 24.12 16.48
N GLY A 233 10.51 24.45 17.76
CA GLY A 233 11.72 25.03 18.34
C GLY A 233 12.09 26.39 17.72
N LYS A 234 13.34 26.54 17.27
CA LYS A 234 13.86 27.77 16.65
C LYS A 234 13.83 27.75 15.11
N ALA A 235 13.38 26.67 14.50
CA ALA A 235 13.32 26.56 13.05
C ALA A 235 12.26 27.51 12.47
N THR A 236 12.53 28.04 11.28
CA THR A 236 11.52 28.80 10.53
C THR A 236 10.56 27.82 9.88
N ILE A 237 9.26 28.13 9.92
CA ILE A 237 8.22 27.33 9.27
C ILE A 237 7.37 28.20 8.37
N GLU A 238 6.98 27.62 7.24
CA GLU A 238 6.02 28.18 6.30
C GLU A 238 4.98 27.11 5.97
N VAL A 239 3.72 27.54 5.88
CA VAL A 239 2.64 26.71 5.34
C VAL A 239 2.00 27.51 4.21
N GLN A 240 2.00 26.93 3.02
CA GLN A 240 1.41 27.51 1.80
C GLN A 240 0.19 26.68 1.37
N ASN A 241 -0.80 27.36 0.81
CA ASN A 241 -1.96 26.74 0.20
C ASN A 241 -1.72 26.58 -1.30
N ILE A 242 -1.88 25.36 -1.83
CA ILE A 242 -1.72 25.11 -3.26
C ILE A 242 -2.65 25.96 -4.14
N GLU A 243 -3.85 26.31 -3.66
CA GLU A 243 -4.78 27.14 -4.43
C GLU A 243 -4.27 28.57 -4.67
N GLU A 244 -3.26 29.01 -3.92
CA GLU A 244 -2.62 30.31 -4.11
C GLU A 244 -1.59 30.29 -5.25
N PHE A 245 -1.25 29.11 -5.79
CA PHE A 245 -0.33 28.95 -6.92
C PHE A 245 -1.04 29.25 -8.24
N THR A 246 -1.18 30.54 -8.57
CA THR A 246 -1.87 31.00 -9.79
C THR A 246 -1.25 30.48 -11.09
N TRP A 247 0.05 30.15 -11.08
CA TRP A 247 0.76 29.53 -12.21
C TRP A 247 0.40 28.05 -12.41
N LEU A 248 -0.08 27.36 -11.36
CA LEU A 248 -0.39 25.94 -11.39
C LEU A 248 -1.85 25.72 -11.83
N ASN A 249 -2.06 25.70 -13.15
CA ASN A 249 -3.37 25.46 -13.77
C ASN A 249 -3.31 24.35 -14.83
N ASP A 250 -4.47 24.00 -15.40
CA ASP A 250 -4.62 22.95 -16.41
C ASP A 250 -3.91 23.24 -17.75
N SER A 251 -3.64 24.52 -18.01
CA SER A 251 -2.95 24.98 -19.21
C SER A 251 -1.44 24.80 -19.06
N TYR A 252 -0.91 25.02 -17.86
CA TYR A 252 0.49 24.81 -17.55
C TYR A 252 0.83 23.34 -17.22
N SER A 253 0.02 22.69 -16.37
CA SER A 253 0.30 21.34 -15.86
C SER A 253 -0.51 20.27 -16.60
N PRO A 254 0.14 19.36 -17.37
CA PRO A 254 -0.55 18.24 -17.99
C PRO A 254 -1.21 17.32 -16.97
N VAL A 255 -0.62 17.23 -15.76
CA VAL A 255 -1.14 16.41 -14.68
C VAL A 255 -2.46 16.96 -14.17
N LEU A 256 -2.56 18.26 -13.89
CA LEU A 256 -3.83 18.86 -13.49
C LEU A 256 -4.91 18.67 -14.55
N LYS A 257 -4.54 18.83 -15.82
CA LYS A 257 -5.43 18.58 -16.95
C LYS A 257 -5.95 17.13 -16.97
N HIS A 258 -5.10 16.17 -16.61
CA HIS A 258 -5.50 14.76 -16.52
C HIS A 258 -6.36 14.49 -15.28
N LEU A 259 -5.97 15.01 -14.11
CA LEU A 259 -6.72 14.86 -12.86
C LEU A 259 -8.15 15.42 -12.97
N GLY A 260 -8.34 16.50 -13.74
CA GLY A 260 -9.65 17.09 -14.01
C GLY A 260 -10.47 16.40 -15.11
N SER A 261 -9.96 15.34 -15.75
CA SER A 261 -10.68 14.66 -16.84
C SER A 261 -11.80 13.75 -16.33
N GLN A 262 -12.95 13.76 -17.00
CA GLN A 262 -14.11 12.94 -16.62
C GLN A 262 -13.77 11.44 -16.59
N SER A 263 -12.97 10.95 -17.53
CA SER A 263 -12.54 9.54 -17.55
C SER A 263 -11.73 9.14 -16.31
N MET A 264 -10.94 10.05 -15.75
CA MET A 264 -10.17 9.79 -14.53
C MET A 264 -11.06 9.90 -13.29
N ILE A 265 -11.95 10.88 -13.25
CA ILE A 265 -12.98 11.00 -12.21
C ILE A 265 -13.82 9.72 -12.16
N ASP A 266 -14.29 9.22 -13.30
CA ASP A 266 -15.07 7.98 -13.40
C ASP A 266 -14.25 6.73 -13.04
N TYR A 267 -12.96 6.69 -13.36
CA TYR A 267 -12.11 5.54 -12.99
C TYR A 267 -11.92 5.40 -11.47
N TYR A 268 -11.78 6.52 -10.75
CA TYR A 268 -11.54 6.54 -9.30
C TYR A 268 -12.81 6.65 -8.46
N PHE A 269 -13.80 7.40 -8.91
CA PHE A 269 -15.06 7.68 -8.20
C PHE A 269 -16.29 7.00 -8.82
N GLY A 270 -16.16 6.43 -10.03
CA GLY A 270 -17.27 5.76 -10.71
C GLY A 270 -17.75 4.51 -9.95
N THR A 271 -19.04 4.48 -9.69
CA THR A 271 -19.74 3.42 -8.95
C THR A 271 -20.01 2.16 -9.79
N ASN A 272 -19.20 1.90 -10.83
CA ASN A 272 -19.43 0.79 -11.74
C ASN A 272 -19.14 -0.55 -11.03
N ARG A 273 -20.20 -1.14 -10.48
CA ARG A 273 -20.30 -2.48 -9.88
C ARG A 273 -20.13 -3.61 -10.91
N ALA A 274 -19.97 -3.30 -12.19
CA ALA A 274 -20.08 -4.27 -13.29
C ALA A 274 -18.76 -4.91 -13.73
N ASN A 275 -17.60 -4.29 -13.48
CA ASN A 275 -16.32 -4.87 -13.93
C ASN A 275 -15.49 -5.40 -12.77
N SER A 276 -15.22 -6.69 -12.86
CA SER A 276 -14.42 -7.52 -11.97
C SER A 276 -12.92 -7.23 -12.08
N ASP A 277 -12.54 -5.95 -12.16
CA ASP A 277 -11.12 -5.59 -12.22
C ASP A 277 -10.44 -5.96 -10.89
N SER A 278 -9.45 -6.85 -10.99
CA SER A 278 -8.61 -7.36 -9.91
C SER A 278 -7.76 -6.28 -9.23
N ASN A 279 -7.82 -5.05 -9.73
CA ASN A 279 -7.02 -3.90 -9.35
C ASN A 279 -7.71 -2.96 -8.35
N LEU A 280 -8.57 -3.50 -7.46
CA LEU A 280 -9.16 -2.74 -6.34
C LEU A 280 -8.08 -2.12 -5.42
N LYS A 281 -6.85 -2.66 -5.43
CA LYS A 281 -5.68 -2.11 -4.73
C LYS A 281 -5.33 -0.69 -5.17
N TYR A 282 -5.66 -0.33 -6.41
CA TYR A 282 -5.12 0.85 -7.07
C TYR A 282 -6.11 2.02 -7.20
N ARG A 283 -7.38 1.86 -6.75
CA ARG A 283 -8.39 2.93 -6.65
C ARG A 283 -8.30 3.70 -5.34
N ASN A 284 -7.15 4.26 -5.00
CA ASN A 284 -7.04 5.17 -3.85
C ASN A 284 -7.02 6.63 -4.34
N PRO A 285 -8.02 7.45 -4.00
CA PRO A 285 -8.06 8.86 -4.36
C PRO A 285 -6.85 9.66 -3.88
N LYS A 286 -6.10 9.20 -2.87
CA LYS A 286 -4.82 9.83 -2.48
C LYS A 286 -3.80 9.90 -3.62
N TYR A 287 -3.83 8.96 -4.57
CA TYR A 287 -2.95 9.01 -5.75
C TYR A 287 -3.38 10.05 -6.79
N LEU A 288 -4.58 10.62 -6.66
CA LEU A 288 -5.02 11.79 -7.42
C LEU A 288 -4.61 13.11 -6.75
N SER A 289 -4.03 13.07 -5.54
CA SER A 289 -3.63 14.30 -4.87
C SER A 289 -2.51 14.98 -5.67
N ILE A 290 -2.79 16.18 -6.16
CA ILE A 290 -1.83 17.04 -6.84
C ILE A 290 -0.61 17.34 -5.95
N LEU A 291 -0.74 17.25 -4.62
CA LEU A 291 0.38 17.37 -3.67
C LEU A 291 1.51 16.38 -3.99
N ASN A 292 1.16 15.18 -4.46
CA ASN A 292 2.15 14.18 -4.87
C ASN A 292 2.91 14.58 -6.13
N HIS A 293 2.47 15.57 -6.90
CA HIS A 293 3.11 16.01 -8.12
C HIS A 293 3.84 17.34 -7.96
N LEU A 294 3.57 18.09 -6.88
CA LEU A 294 4.24 19.35 -6.57
C LEU A 294 5.75 19.22 -6.46
N ARG A 295 6.26 18.04 -6.13
CA ARG A 295 7.70 17.73 -6.11
C ARG A 295 8.41 17.97 -7.44
N PHE A 296 7.67 18.02 -8.55
CA PHE A 296 8.21 18.32 -9.88
C PHE A 296 8.18 19.81 -10.22
N TYR A 297 7.66 20.62 -9.31
CA TYR A 297 7.55 22.06 -9.45
C TYR A 297 8.33 22.80 -8.36
N LEU A 298 9.30 22.14 -7.71
CA LEU A 298 10.12 22.77 -6.66
C LEU A 298 10.80 24.06 -7.12
N PRO A 299 11.38 24.15 -8.34
CA PRO A 299 11.95 25.41 -8.81
C PRO A 299 10.92 26.51 -9.06
N GLU A 300 9.69 26.17 -9.43
CA GLU A 300 8.59 27.10 -9.66
C GLU A 300 8.03 27.61 -8.32
N ILE A 301 7.96 26.74 -7.31
CA ILE A 301 7.55 27.11 -5.94
C ILE A 301 8.65 27.94 -5.25
N TYR A 302 9.92 27.58 -5.43
CA TYR A 302 11.06 28.22 -4.75
C TYR A 302 12.13 28.72 -5.74
N PRO A 303 11.84 29.73 -6.57
CA PRO A 303 12.72 30.18 -7.64
C PRO A 303 14.02 30.84 -7.16
N LYS A 304 14.08 31.30 -5.90
CA LYS A 304 15.25 31.95 -5.30
C LYS A 304 16.22 31.00 -4.61
N LEU A 305 15.88 29.71 -4.54
CA LEU A 305 16.71 28.69 -3.89
C LEU A 305 17.44 27.85 -4.95
N ASP A 306 18.67 27.47 -4.63
CA ASP A 306 19.52 26.65 -5.50
C ASP A 306 19.61 25.20 -5.08
N LYS A 307 19.39 24.89 -3.78
CA LYS A 307 19.44 23.53 -3.27
C LYS A 307 18.44 23.35 -2.12
N MET A 308 17.77 22.20 -2.09
CA MET A 308 16.75 21.90 -1.09
C MET A 308 16.67 20.40 -0.80
N VAL A 309 16.21 20.03 0.39
CA VAL A 309 15.87 18.63 0.72
C VAL A 309 14.36 18.45 0.69
N PHE A 310 13.88 17.48 -0.06
CA PHE A 310 12.48 17.06 -0.01
C PHE A 310 12.32 15.91 0.99
N LEU A 311 11.25 15.96 1.77
CA LEU A 311 10.87 14.94 2.75
C LEU A 311 9.43 14.50 2.47
N ASP A 312 9.19 13.19 2.33
CA ASP A 312 7.83 12.63 2.35
C ASP A 312 7.25 12.72 3.78
N ASP A 313 5.92 12.65 3.91
CA ASP A 313 5.23 12.79 5.20
C ASP A 313 5.22 11.51 6.05
N ASP A 314 5.65 10.37 5.50
CA ASP A 314 5.69 9.07 6.16
C ASP A 314 7.08 8.67 6.70
N ILE A 315 7.95 9.66 6.95
CA ILE A 315 9.31 9.44 7.45
C ILE A 315 9.50 9.92 8.89
N VAL A 316 10.60 9.48 9.52
CA VAL A 316 11.09 10.01 10.79
C VAL A 316 12.59 10.24 10.70
N VAL A 317 13.02 11.48 10.95
CA VAL A 317 14.43 11.84 10.94
C VAL A 317 15.06 11.49 12.29
N LYS A 318 16.21 10.81 12.25
CA LYS A 318 16.92 10.34 13.46
C LYS A 318 18.33 10.93 13.64
N LYS A 319 18.77 11.77 12.71
CA LYS A 319 20.09 12.42 12.68
C LYS A 319 19.99 13.77 11.98
N ASP A 320 20.92 14.65 12.29
CA ASP A 320 21.08 15.93 11.61
C ASP A 320 21.27 15.75 10.10
N LEU A 321 20.46 16.46 9.32
CA LEU A 321 20.46 16.41 7.84
C LEU A 321 21.30 17.52 7.20
N ALA A 322 21.82 18.48 7.97
CA ALA A 322 22.58 19.62 7.43
C ALA A 322 23.74 19.21 6.51
N GLY A 323 24.39 18.07 6.79
CA GLY A 323 25.48 17.52 5.97
C GLY A 323 25.09 17.19 4.52
N LEU A 324 23.80 17.06 4.20
CA LEU A 324 23.32 16.80 2.84
C LEU A 324 23.62 17.96 1.88
N TRP A 325 23.69 19.21 2.36
CA TRP A 325 23.99 20.35 1.51
C TRP A 325 25.43 20.36 0.98
N SER A 326 26.35 19.72 1.71
CA SER A 326 27.76 19.60 1.34
C SER A 326 28.04 18.49 0.32
N ILE A 327 27.02 17.69 -0.04
CA ILE A 327 27.17 16.63 -1.04
C ILE A 327 27.46 17.25 -2.42
N ASN A 328 28.53 16.77 -3.05
CA ASN A 328 28.81 17.06 -4.45
C ASN A 328 27.87 16.26 -5.35
N MET A 329 26.93 16.96 -5.97
CA MET A 329 25.89 16.40 -6.84
C MET A 329 26.42 16.02 -8.23
N LYS A 330 27.69 16.28 -8.57
CA LYS A 330 28.34 15.93 -9.86
C LYS A 330 27.54 16.37 -11.09
N GLY A 331 26.91 17.55 -11.03
CA GLY A 331 26.07 18.09 -12.10
C GLY A 331 24.73 17.35 -12.27
N LYS A 332 24.30 16.59 -11.26
CA LYS A 332 23.01 15.89 -11.24
C LYS A 332 22.00 16.67 -10.44
N VAL A 333 20.75 16.58 -10.88
CA VAL A 333 19.66 17.37 -10.31
C VAL A 333 19.15 16.75 -9.00
N ASN A 334 19.27 15.43 -8.84
CA ASN A 334 18.73 14.71 -7.69
C ASN A 334 19.77 13.77 -7.04
N GLY A 335 19.86 13.84 -5.73
CA GLY A 335 20.57 12.92 -4.87
C GLY A 335 19.56 12.09 -4.09
N ALA A 336 19.61 10.77 -4.26
CA ALA A 336 18.65 9.84 -3.68
C ALA A 336 19.33 8.59 -3.12
N VAL A 337 18.63 7.87 -2.25
CA VAL A 337 19.06 6.54 -1.80
C VAL A 337 18.64 5.50 -2.84
N GLU A 338 19.63 4.73 -3.32
CA GLU A 338 19.40 3.64 -4.26
C GLU A 338 18.72 2.46 -3.55
N THR A 339 17.69 1.89 -4.19
CA THR A 339 16.89 0.79 -3.62
C THR A 339 17.05 -0.51 -4.41
N CYS A 340 18.25 -0.85 -4.91
CA CYS A 340 18.49 -2.11 -5.61
C CYS A 340 18.50 -3.31 -4.63
N GLY A 341 17.35 -3.93 -4.35
CA GLY A 341 17.22 -5.14 -3.51
C GLY A 341 16.35 -6.23 -4.15
N GLU A 342 16.28 -7.43 -3.54
CA GLU A 342 15.66 -8.63 -4.15
C GLU A 342 14.16 -8.50 -4.46
N SER A 343 13.42 -7.64 -3.75
CA SER A 343 11.96 -7.64 -3.79
C SER A 343 11.33 -6.71 -4.84
N PHE A 344 11.96 -5.59 -5.24
CA PHE A 344 11.40 -4.62 -6.20
C PHE A 344 12.53 -3.81 -6.89
N HIS A 345 12.19 -2.90 -7.82
CA HIS A 345 13.03 -1.72 -8.20
C HIS A 345 13.81 -1.73 -9.52
N ARG A 346 13.63 -2.66 -10.46
CA ARG A 346 14.17 -2.49 -11.84
C ARG A 346 13.13 -1.96 -12.80
N TYR A 347 13.58 -1.20 -13.79
CA TYR A 347 12.72 -0.52 -14.76
C TYR A 347 11.82 -1.48 -15.54
N ASP A 348 12.29 -2.69 -15.84
CA ASP A 348 11.55 -3.74 -16.54
C ASP A 348 10.25 -4.19 -15.86
N ARG A 349 10.14 -4.05 -14.53
CA ARG A 349 8.91 -4.36 -13.78
C ARG A 349 7.84 -3.27 -13.89
N TYR A 350 8.24 -2.09 -14.35
CA TYR A 350 7.44 -0.88 -14.27
C TYR A 350 7.08 -0.35 -15.66
N LEU A 351 8.03 -0.37 -16.58
CA LEU A 351 7.84 0.09 -17.95
C LEU A 351 7.60 -1.07 -18.90
N ASN A 352 6.77 -0.80 -19.92
CA ASN A 352 6.60 -1.71 -21.03
C ASN A 352 7.73 -1.51 -22.06
N PHE A 353 8.76 -2.34 -22.00
CA PHE A 353 9.88 -2.35 -22.95
C PHE A 353 9.52 -2.89 -24.35
N SER A 354 8.25 -3.24 -24.60
CA SER A 354 7.76 -3.40 -25.98
C SER A 354 7.53 -2.05 -26.67
N ASN A 355 7.47 -0.93 -25.93
CA ASN A 355 7.31 0.40 -26.50
C ASN A 355 8.68 0.96 -26.97
N PRO A 356 8.87 1.30 -28.27
CA PRO A 356 10.15 1.77 -28.80
C PRO A 356 10.70 3.03 -28.10
N ILE A 357 9.84 3.93 -27.63
CA ILE A 357 10.24 5.15 -26.93
C ILE A 357 10.89 4.80 -25.59
N ILE A 358 10.34 3.81 -24.89
CA ILE A 358 10.85 3.33 -23.62
C ILE A 358 12.21 2.65 -23.82
N THR A 359 12.29 1.71 -24.76
CA THR A 359 13.51 0.92 -25.02
C THR A 359 14.68 1.79 -25.49
N LYS A 360 14.40 2.88 -26.22
CA LYS A 360 15.43 3.85 -26.61
C LYS A 360 15.89 4.76 -25.47
N SER A 361 15.04 4.95 -24.45
CA SER A 361 15.27 5.96 -23.40
C SER A 361 15.77 5.36 -22.08
N PHE A 362 15.52 4.07 -21.82
CA PHE A 362 15.82 3.43 -20.54
C PHE A 362 16.58 2.12 -20.69
N ASP A 363 17.42 1.84 -19.70
CA ASP A 363 17.96 0.50 -19.48
C ASP A 363 16.97 -0.31 -18.62
N PRO A 364 16.47 -1.48 -19.07
CA PRO A 364 15.57 -2.32 -18.28
C PRO A 364 16.14 -2.76 -16.93
N HIS A 365 17.47 -2.80 -16.80
CA HIS A 365 18.15 -3.24 -15.60
C HIS A 365 18.56 -2.11 -14.66
N ALA A 366 18.35 -0.85 -15.05
CA ALA A 366 18.60 0.28 -14.18
C ALA A 366 17.66 0.26 -12.96
N CYS A 367 18.22 0.67 -11.82
CA CYS A 367 17.48 0.71 -10.57
C CYS A 367 16.68 2.01 -10.41
N VAL A 368 15.50 1.82 -9.86
CA VAL A 368 14.67 2.87 -9.25
C VAL A 368 15.29 3.27 -7.91
N TRP A 369 15.15 4.55 -7.55
CA TRP A 369 15.47 5.07 -6.21
C TRP A 369 14.18 5.47 -5.47
N ALA A 370 14.23 5.63 -4.15
CA ALA A 370 13.04 6.02 -3.38
C ALA A 370 12.94 7.54 -3.25
N PHE A 371 11.71 8.07 -3.25
CA PHE A 371 11.44 9.50 -3.09
C PHE A 371 11.33 9.95 -1.60
N GLY A 372 11.43 9.02 -0.65
CA GLY A 372 11.17 9.31 0.77
C GLY A 372 11.99 10.48 1.32
N MET A 373 13.24 10.62 0.85
CA MET A 373 14.09 11.78 1.12
C MET A 373 15.02 11.99 -0.07
N ASN A 374 15.06 13.22 -0.58
CA ASN A 374 15.85 13.59 -1.75
C ASN A 374 16.52 14.94 -1.57
N VAL A 375 17.73 15.05 -2.11
CA VAL A 375 18.43 16.35 -2.24
C VAL A 375 18.26 16.81 -3.68
N PHE A 376 17.71 18.01 -3.88
CA PHE A 376 17.53 18.59 -5.20
C PHE A 376 18.43 19.80 -5.40
N ASP A 377 19.18 19.79 -6.49
CA ASP A 377 19.88 20.96 -7.03
C ASP A 377 18.92 21.69 -7.98
N LEU A 378 18.25 22.72 -7.46
CA LEU A 378 17.24 23.48 -8.17
C LEU A 378 17.87 24.36 -9.26
N ALA A 379 19.12 24.80 -9.09
CA ALA A 379 19.83 25.55 -10.13
C ALA A 379 20.07 24.66 -11.35
N GLU A 380 20.56 23.43 -11.13
CA GLU A 380 20.76 22.45 -12.18
C GLU A 380 19.43 21.95 -12.76
N TRP A 381 18.38 21.84 -11.93
CA TRP A 381 17.02 21.52 -12.38
C TRP A 381 16.53 22.52 -13.43
N ARG A 382 16.67 23.82 -13.13
CA ARG A 382 16.30 24.90 -14.06
C ARG A 382 17.15 24.85 -15.32
N ARG A 383 18.48 24.67 -15.20
CA ARG A 383 19.41 24.60 -16.33
C ARG A 383 19.10 23.47 -17.30
N GLN A 384 18.71 22.30 -16.79
CA GLN A 384 18.35 21.13 -17.60
C GLN A 384 16.86 21.08 -17.99
N ASN A 385 16.07 22.05 -17.53
CA ASN A 385 14.64 22.17 -17.78
C ASN A 385 13.85 20.89 -17.45
N ILE A 386 14.13 20.32 -16.28
CA ILE A 386 13.58 19.03 -15.86
C ILE A 386 12.04 19.04 -15.75
N THR A 387 11.43 20.17 -15.38
CA THR A 387 9.96 20.31 -15.32
C THR A 387 9.32 20.10 -16.69
N GLU A 388 9.92 20.61 -17.77
CA GLU A 388 9.40 20.43 -19.13
C GLU A 388 9.59 18.99 -19.64
N ILE A 389 10.67 18.33 -19.24
CA ILE A 389 10.85 16.90 -19.49
C ILE A 389 9.73 16.12 -18.79
N TYR A 390 9.44 16.45 -17.53
CA TYR A 390 8.31 15.87 -16.80
C TYR A 390 6.98 16.05 -17.53
N HIS A 391 6.67 17.27 -18.01
CA HIS A 391 5.46 17.53 -18.77
C HIS A 391 5.36 16.71 -20.05
N SER A 392 6.47 16.57 -20.77
CA SER A 392 6.53 15.78 -22.01
C SER A 392 6.19 14.31 -21.77
N TRP A 393 6.73 13.73 -20.71
CA TRP A 393 6.40 12.35 -20.31
C TRP A 393 4.96 12.19 -19.86
N GLN A 394 4.42 13.14 -19.08
CA GLN A 394 3.02 13.12 -18.67
C GLN A 394 2.06 13.16 -19.87
N LYS A 395 2.40 13.94 -20.91
CA LYS A 395 1.63 13.97 -22.16
C LYS A 395 1.67 12.63 -22.90
N LEU A 396 2.80 11.91 -22.92
CA LEU A 396 2.95 10.62 -23.60
C LEU A 396 2.16 9.47 -22.95
N VAL A 397 2.09 9.46 -21.60
CA VAL A 397 1.30 8.48 -20.83
C VAL A 397 -0.16 8.44 -21.28
N ARG A 398 -0.71 9.59 -21.70
CA ARG A 398 -2.09 9.71 -22.19
C ARG A 398 -2.40 8.90 -23.45
N PHE A 399 -1.40 8.68 -24.33
CA PHE A 399 -1.67 8.22 -25.70
C PHE A 399 -1.22 6.79 -26.01
N SER A 400 -0.27 6.21 -25.26
CA SER A 400 0.49 5.05 -25.76
C SER A 400 0.54 3.82 -24.85
N HIS A 401 -0.32 3.73 -23.82
CA HIS A 401 -0.33 2.65 -22.81
C HIS A 401 1.07 2.05 -22.51
N PRO A 402 2.07 2.88 -22.12
CA PRO A 402 3.46 2.42 -21.99
C PRO A 402 3.72 1.57 -20.73
N PHE A 403 2.68 1.13 -20.01
CA PHE A 403 2.80 0.52 -18.68
C PHE A 403 1.96 -0.75 -18.54
N HIS A 404 2.46 -1.68 -17.73
CA HIS A 404 1.73 -2.89 -17.37
C HIS A 404 0.58 -2.66 -16.36
N SER A 405 0.53 -1.50 -15.70
CA SER A 405 -0.57 -1.12 -14.80
C SER A 405 -0.84 0.39 -14.86
N GLY A 406 -2.12 0.77 -15.00
CA GLY A 406 -2.55 2.15 -15.16
C GLY A 406 -2.22 3.03 -13.96
N LEU A 407 -1.75 4.25 -14.25
CA LEU A 407 -1.59 5.45 -13.41
C LEU A 407 -0.78 5.36 -12.10
N PHE A 408 -0.53 4.17 -11.55
CA PHE A 408 0.08 3.96 -10.23
C PHE A 408 1.58 4.26 -10.15
N MET A 409 2.07 4.93 -11.18
CA MET A 409 3.46 4.99 -11.53
C MET A 409 3.87 6.41 -11.88
N SER A 410 3.06 7.45 -11.64
CA SER A 410 3.51 8.85 -11.84
C SER A 410 4.52 9.30 -10.77
N VAL A 411 4.50 8.71 -9.57
CA VAL A 411 5.43 9.07 -8.47
C VAL A 411 6.74 8.29 -8.57
N HIS A 412 6.69 7.01 -8.94
CA HIS A 412 7.89 6.22 -9.28
C HIS A 412 8.43 6.52 -10.68
N PHE A 413 7.62 7.14 -11.55
CA PHE A 413 7.97 7.50 -12.94
C PHE A 413 9.24 8.34 -12.99
N PHE A 414 9.32 9.36 -12.15
CA PHE A 414 10.40 10.34 -12.28
C PHE A 414 11.71 9.91 -11.67
N ASN A 415 11.69 8.77 -10.97
CA ASN A 415 12.91 8.07 -10.59
C ASN A 415 13.71 7.66 -11.83
N MET A 416 13.05 7.58 -12.97
CA MET A 416 13.60 7.08 -14.21
C MET A 416 14.27 8.15 -15.09
N PHE A 417 13.82 9.40 -14.99
CA PHE A 417 14.12 10.45 -15.98
C PHE A 417 15.17 11.48 -15.51
N MET A 418 15.53 11.47 -14.23
CA MET A 418 16.66 12.25 -13.73
C MET A 418 17.95 11.54 -14.13
N LYS A 419 18.72 12.13 -15.06
CA LYS A 419 20.03 11.58 -15.46
C LYS A 419 20.90 11.42 -14.21
N LYS A 420 21.30 10.17 -13.93
CA LYS A 420 22.41 9.82 -13.03
C LYS A 420 23.70 10.46 -13.50
#